data_AF-A0A060HL70-F1
#
_entry.id   AF-A0A060HL70-F1
#
_cell.length_a   1.000
_cell.length_b   1.000
_cell.length_c   1.000
_cell.angle_alpha   90.00
_cell.angle_beta   90.00
_cell.angle_gamma   90.00
#
_symmetry.space_group_name_H-M   'P 1'
#
loop_
_entity.id
_entity.type
_entity.pdbx_description
1 polymer ?
#
loop_
_entity_poly.entity_id
_entity_poly.type
_entity_poly.pdbx_seq_one_letter_code
_entity_poly.pdbx_strand_id
1 'polypeptide(L)'
;MVDAETLAEAILDSLKEIFGPPVFHSLMELIAEDYLGEMDARTAIIERPDLFERAFVGLLGEAGKKILADICEGLCAEFLLDENAADLKTGDLAECMAIIIPKS
;
A
#
# COMPACT_ATOMS: atom_id res chain seq x y z
N MET A 1 -18.01 6.39 -1.33
CA MET A 1 -16.78 7.19 -1.43
C MET A 1 -15.76 6.45 -0.61
N VAL A 2 -14.66 6.02 -1.20
CA VAL A 2 -13.59 5.32 -0.49
C VAL A 2 -12.86 6.34 0.38
N ASP A 3 -12.66 6.01 1.66
CA ASP A 3 -11.85 6.82 2.57
C ASP A 3 -10.46 6.19 2.77
N ALA A 4 -9.56 6.95 3.41
CA ALA A 4 -8.18 6.53 3.63
C ALA A 4 -8.06 5.26 4.48
N GLU A 5 -8.98 5.09 5.43
CA GLU A 5 -9.02 3.90 6.28
C GLU A 5 -9.39 2.65 5.48
N THR A 6 -10.45 2.73 4.66
CA THR A 6 -10.89 1.64 3.79
C THR A 6 -9.79 1.24 2.81
N LEU A 7 -9.11 2.22 2.21
CA LEU A 7 -8.04 1.94 1.25
C LEU A 7 -6.81 1.32 1.94
N ALA A 8 -6.43 1.81 3.11
CA ALA A 8 -5.30 1.24 3.87
C ALA A 8 -5.59 -0.19 4.29
N GLU A 9 -6.82 -0.50 4.71
CA GLU A 9 -7.25 -1.87 5.01
C GLU A 9 -7.18 -2.77 3.77
N ALA A 10 -7.67 -2.30 2.62
CA ALA A 10 -7.61 -3.08 1.37
C ALA A 10 -6.16 -3.39 0.95
N ILE A 11 -5.22 -2.44 1.13
CA ILE A 11 -3.80 -2.67 0.89
C ILE A 11 -3.25 -3.74 1.84
N LEU A 12 -3.53 -3.63 3.14
CA LEU A 12 -3.05 -4.58 4.14
C LEU A 12 -3.64 -5.98 3.93
N ASP A 13 -4.92 -6.07 3.57
CA ASP A 13 -5.57 -7.34 3.25
C ASP A 13 -4.98 -7.98 1.99
N SER A 14 -4.71 -7.19 0.95
CA SER A 14 -4.03 -7.68 -0.27
C SER A 14 -2.64 -8.23 0.03
N LEU A 15 -1.86 -7.53 0.87
CA LEU A 15 -0.56 -8.00 1.33
C LEU A 15 -0.68 -9.31 2.13
N LYS A 16 -1.68 -9.39 3.02
CA LYS A 16 -1.94 -10.58 3.83
C LYS A 16 -2.36 -11.78 2.97
N GLU A 17 -3.09 -11.56 1.88
CA GLU A 17 -3.43 -12.59 0.92
C GLU A 17 -2.19 -13.11 0.18
N ILE A 18 -1.32 -12.21 -0.29
CA ILE A 18 -0.11 -12.56 -1.05
C ILE A 18 0.89 -13.36 -0.19
N PHE A 19 1.16 -12.90 1.03
CA PHE A 19 2.19 -13.50 1.89
C PHE A 19 1.63 -14.60 2.82
N GLY A 20 0.33 -14.61 3.04
CA GLY A 20 -0.30 -15.42 4.08
C GLY A 20 -0.10 -14.84 5.50
N PRO A 21 -0.95 -15.20 6.47
CA PRO A 21 -0.97 -14.55 7.78
C PRO A 21 0.35 -14.55 8.57
N PRO A 22 1.11 -15.66 8.65
CA PRO A 22 2.34 -15.70 9.46
C PRO A 22 3.46 -14.82 8.90
N VAL A 23 3.63 -14.83 7.57
CA VAL A 23 4.67 -14.04 6.89
C VAL A 23 4.28 -12.58 6.88
N PHE A 24 3.00 -12.28 6.61
CA PHE A 24 2.47 -10.92 6.70
C PHE A 24 2.72 -10.32 8.09
N HIS A 25 2.41 -11.04 9.17
CA HIS A 25 2.60 -10.55 10.52
C HIS A 25 4.07 -10.24 10.81
N SER A 26 4.96 -11.19 10.49
CA SER A 26 6.41 -11.00 10.68
C SER A 26 6.94 -9.82 9.87
N LEU A 27 6.43 -9.64 8.65
CA LEU A 27 6.80 -8.55 7.75
C LEU A 27 6.35 -7.18 8.31
N MET A 28 5.13 -7.09 8.84
CA MET A 28 4.63 -5.86 9.45
C MET A 28 5.36 -5.51 10.74
N GLU A 29 5.72 -6.52 11.56
CA GLU A 29 6.56 -6.31 12.75
C GLU A 29 7.94 -5.77 12.36
N LEU A 30 8.61 -6.38 11.37
CA LEU A 30 9.90 -5.90 10.87
C LEU A 30 9.82 -4.46 10.34
N ILE A 31 8.78 -4.15 9.56
CA ILE A 31 8.59 -2.78 9.04
C ILE A 31 8.36 -1.80 10.18
N ALA A 32 7.55 -2.17 11.18
CA ALA A 32 7.29 -1.34 12.33
C ALA A 32 8.58 -1.05 13.13
N GLU A 33 9.30 -2.11 13.51
CA GLU A 33 10.51 -2.02 14.34
C GLU A 33 11.66 -1.28 13.65
N ASP A 34 11.95 -1.60 12.39
CA ASP A 34 13.15 -1.12 11.70
C ASP A 34 12.95 0.23 10.98
N TYR A 35 11.70 0.60 10.65
CA TYR A 35 11.44 1.76 9.76
C TYR A 35 10.41 2.75 10.29
N LEU A 36 9.39 2.30 11.01
CA LEU A 36 8.27 3.16 11.42
C LEU A 36 8.36 3.63 12.89
N GLY A 37 9.18 2.96 13.71
CA GLY A 37 9.30 3.26 15.14
C GLY A 37 8.02 2.90 15.89
N GLU A 38 7.35 3.90 16.49
CA GLU A 38 6.07 3.70 17.20
C GLU A 38 4.84 3.73 16.27
N MET A 39 5.02 4.05 14.99
CA MET A 39 3.92 4.14 14.02
C MET A 39 3.57 2.75 13.47
N ASP A 40 2.30 2.36 13.54
CA ASP A 40 1.83 1.12 12.93
C ASP A 40 1.68 1.25 11.41
N ALA A 41 1.65 0.11 10.71
CA ALA A 41 1.59 0.05 9.25
C ALA A 41 0.34 0.73 8.66
N ARG A 42 -0.83 0.63 9.31
CA ARG A 42 -2.07 1.27 8.84
C ARG A 42 -1.92 2.79 8.89
N THR A 43 -1.44 3.31 10.02
CA THR A 43 -1.15 4.74 10.19
C THR A 43 -0.09 5.22 9.18
N ALA A 44 0.95 4.42 8.95
CA ALA A 44 1.98 4.75 7.96
C ALA A 44 1.41 4.82 6.54
N ILE A 45 0.57 3.88 6.11
CA ILE A 45 -0.09 3.94 4.80
C ILE A 45 -0.90 5.23 4.67
N ILE A 46 -1.72 5.57 5.68
CA ILE A 46 -2.63 6.72 5.62
C ILE A 46 -1.86 8.06 5.63
N GLU A 47 -0.98 8.25 6.61
CA GLU A 47 -0.39 9.56 6.90
C GLU A 47 0.95 9.79 6.19
N ARG A 48 1.69 8.70 5.91
CA ARG A 48 3.05 8.72 5.37
C ARG A 48 3.27 7.56 4.37
N PRO A 49 2.46 7.46 3.29
CA PRO A 49 2.55 6.34 2.34
C PRO A 49 3.96 6.21 1.73
N ASP A 50 4.66 7.35 1.57
CA ASP A 50 6.05 7.42 1.13
C ASP A 50 7.03 6.68 2.07
N LEU A 51 6.74 6.68 3.37
CA LEU A 51 7.55 6.01 4.39
C LEU A 51 7.28 4.51 4.38
N PHE A 52 6.00 4.11 4.31
CA PHE A 52 5.63 2.70 4.22
C PHE A 52 6.20 2.05 2.95
N GLU A 53 6.06 2.69 1.78
CA GLU A 53 6.62 2.20 0.52
C GLU A 53 8.13 2.02 0.63
N ARG A 54 8.85 3.03 1.13
CA ARG A 54 10.31 2.94 1.29
C ARG A 54 10.73 1.83 2.24
N ALA A 55 10.00 1.61 3.33
CA ALA A 55 10.26 0.51 4.25
C ALA A 55 10.05 -0.85 3.57
N PHE A 56 8.90 -1.01 2.92
CA PHE A 56 8.50 -2.24 2.26
C PHE A 56 9.43 -2.59 1.08
N VAL A 57 9.72 -1.62 0.21
CA VAL A 57 10.66 -1.76 -0.91
C VAL A 57 12.10 -1.89 -0.41
N GLY A 58 12.47 -1.21 0.68
CA GLY A 58 13.79 -1.37 1.30
C GLY A 58 14.05 -2.81 1.76
N LEU A 59 13.03 -3.46 2.30
CA LEU A 59 13.12 -4.83 2.80
C LEU A 59 13.05 -5.89 1.69
N LEU A 60 12.20 -5.68 0.68
CA LEU A 60 11.91 -6.68 -0.37
C LEU A 60 12.54 -6.37 -1.73
N GLY A 61 13.17 -5.21 -1.89
CA GLY A 61 13.76 -4.74 -3.15
C GLY A 61 12.72 -4.62 -4.27
N GLU A 62 13.16 -4.95 -5.50
CA GLU A 62 12.32 -4.89 -6.70
C GLU A 62 11.05 -5.75 -6.60
N ALA A 63 11.08 -6.85 -5.83
CA ALA A 63 9.88 -7.66 -5.61
C ALA A 63 8.83 -6.88 -4.81
N GLY A 64 9.24 -6.13 -3.78
CA GLY A 64 8.33 -5.28 -3.01
C GLY A 64 7.70 -4.19 -3.86
N LYS A 65 8.51 -3.55 -4.72
CA LYS A 65 8.02 -2.53 -5.65
C LYS A 65 6.98 -3.08 -6.61
N LYS A 66 7.22 -4.27 -7.17
CA LYS A 66 6.27 -4.93 -8.06
C LYS A 66 4.97 -5.29 -7.34
N ILE A 67 5.07 -5.84 -6.13
CA ILE A 67 3.88 -6.20 -5.33
C ILE A 67 3.02 -4.98 -5.05
N LEU A 68 3.61 -3.86 -4.63
CA LEU A 68 2.86 -2.64 -4.38
C LEU A 68 2.21 -2.10 -5.67
N ALA A 69 2.93 -2.14 -6.79
CA ALA A 69 2.36 -1.74 -8.09
C ALA A 69 1.15 -2.60 -8.48
N ASP A 70 1.26 -3.94 -8.38
CA ASP A 70 0.18 -4.87 -8.71
C ASP A 70 -1.05 -4.65 -7.81
N ILE A 71 -0.84 -4.40 -6.50
CA ILE A 71 -1.92 -4.04 -5.56
C ILE A 71 -2.58 -2.73 -5.96
N CYS A 72 -1.78 -1.69 -6.24
CA CYS A 72 -2.29 -0.37 -6.60
C CYS A 72 -3.12 -0.42 -7.88
N GLU A 73 -2.66 -1.15 -8.90
CA GLU A 73 -3.40 -1.37 -10.14
C GLU A 73 -4.74 -2.08 -9.88
N GLY A 74 -4.74 -3.15 -9.08
CA GLY A 74 -5.94 -3.89 -8.71
C GLY A 74 -6.97 -3.04 -7.96
N LEU A 75 -6.53 -2.30 -6.94
CA LEU A 75 -7.41 -1.43 -6.14
C LEU A 75 -7.93 -0.25 -6.97
N CYS A 76 -7.14 0.28 -7.89
CA CYS A 76 -7.62 1.31 -8.81
C CYS A 76 -8.70 0.77 -9.75
N ALA A 77 -8.54 -0.44 -10.29
CA ALA A 77 -9.59 -1.07 -11.11
C ALA A 77 -10.86 -1.39 -10.30
N GLU A 78 -10.71 -1.73 -9.01
CA GLU A 78 -11.84 -2.01 -8.13
C GLU A 78 -12.62 -0.75 -7.74
N PHE A 79 -11.91 0.33 -7.39
CA PHE A 79 -12.52 1.54 -6.84
C PHE A 79 -12.77 2.66 -7.86
N LEU A 80 -12.09 2.64 -9.01
CA LEU A 80 -12.26 3.58 -10.10
C LEU A 80 -12.87 2.86 -11.29
N LEU A 81 -13.99 3.37 -11.80
CA LEU A 81 -14.61 2.88 -13.02
C LEU A 81 -13.67 3.17 -14.20
N ASP A 82 -12.82 2.20 -14.57
CA ASP A 82 -12.03 1.97 -15.80
C ASP A 82 -11.18 3.10 -16.42
N GLU A 83 -11.58 4.37 -16.35
CA GLU A 83 -10.99 5.47 -17.14
C GLU A 83 -9.71 6.09 -16.54
N ASN A 84 -9.47 5.90 -15.23
CA ASN A 84 -8.31 6.49 -14.53
C ASN A 84 -7.21 5.48 -14.18
N ALA A 85 -7.44 4.17 -14.36
CA ALA A 85 -6.46 3.14 -14.00
C ALA A 85 -5.23 3.13 -14.93
N ALA A 86 -5.38 3.63 -16.17
CA ALA A 86 -4.32 3.62 -17.18
C ALA A 86 -3.11 4.52 -16.87
N ASP A 87 -3.24 5.46 -15.91
CA ASP A 87 -2.19 6.40 -15.53
C ASP A 87 -1.32 5.90 -14.35
N LEU A 88 -1.70 4.82 -13.65
CA LEU A 88 -0.87 4.19 -12.61
C LEU A 88 0.23 3.30 -13.20
N LYS A 89 1.24 3.92 -13.81
CA LYS A 89 2.47 3.22 -14.23
C LYS A 89 3.58 3.20 -13.19
N THR A 90 3.31 3.73 -12.02
CA THR A 90 4.29 3.99 -10.98
C THR A 90 3.87 3.16 -9.77
N GLY A 91 4.74 2.28 -9.29
CA GLY A 91 4.55 1.59 -8.00
C GLY A 91 4.69 2.54 -6.82
N ASP A 92 4.18 3.77 -6.95
CA ASP A 92 4.17 4.85 -5.97
C ASP A 92 2.87 4.77 -5.18
N LEU A 93 2.99 4.43 -3.91
CA LEU A 93 1.84 4.23 -3.03
C LEU A 93 1.11 5.55 -2.74
N ALA A 94 1.84 6.66 -2.66
CA ALA A 94 1.26 7.96 -2.40
C ALA A 94 0.41 8.43 -3.59
N GLU A 95 0.87 8.16 -4.80
CA GLU A 95 0.12 8.43 -6.03
C GLU A 95 -1.17 7.60 -6.10
N CYS A 96 -1.09 6.30 -5.80
CA CYS A 96 -2.26 5.43 -5.73
C CYS A 96 -3.33 5.94 -4.75
N MET A 97 -2.91 6.31 -3.55
CA MET A 97 -3.81 6.88 -2.54
C MET A 97 -4.48 8.18 -3.01
N ALA A 98 -3.74 9.05 -3.67
CA ALA A 98 -4.28 10.32 -4.17
C ALA A 98 -5.28 10.15 -5.31
N ILE A 99 -5.12 9.11 -6.15
CA ILE A 99 -6.02 8.82 -7.27
C ILE A 99 -7.34 8.21 -6.78
N ILE A 100 -7.28 7.26 -5.83
CA ILE A 100 -8.49 6.60 -5.30
C ILE A 100 -9.28 7.51 -4.35
N ILE A 101 -8.58 8.38 -3.61
CA ILE A 101 -9.19 9.31 -2.65
C ILE A 101 -9.01 10.74 -3.18
N PRO A 102 -9.85 11.19 -4.13
CA PRO A 102 -9.76 12.55 -4.64
C PRO A 102 -10.03 13.53 -3.48
N LYS A 103 -9.12 14.49 -3.29
CA LYS A 103 -9.31 15.55 -2.31
C LYS A 103 -10.56 16.36 -2.67
N SER A 104 -11.55 16.35 -1.78
CA SER A 104 -12.76 17.16 -1.84
C SER A 104 -12.48 18.66 -1.91
#